data_AF-A0A061RLN2-F1
#
_entry.id   AF-A0A061RLN2-F1
#
_cell.length_a   1.000
_cell.length_b   1.000
_cell.length_c   1.000
_cell.angle_alpha   90.00
_cell.angle_beta   90.00
_cell.angle_gamma   90.00
#
_symmetry.space_group_name_H-M   'P 1'
#
loop_
_entity.id
_entity.type
_entity.pdbx_description
1 polymer ?
#
loop_
_entity_poly.entity_id
_entity_poly.type
_entity_poly.pdbx_seq_one_letter_code
_entity_poly.pdbx_strand_id
1 'polypeptide(L)'
;MRCAPSHEKRGRSAGDSSSVQFQARAKGTGIVCAKPDGIPAGTFVACFEGEACTPWRWYEKQDTLRRKLGTLPASEQHKAVALERPRHTDSLGYDVVYVDGSGASGVGSRIAHSCKPNCVAVSMSVSGRVMLGIFTTRHVDRGEELTRDHATVTEMEQEYRNSACLCGTSECRGSALYYVNSKSFHEVLSKHHTFLDRTAMLLVACSDELTNEDEARLEDSGVRASVLLDDPCSDQSPVRWSKKWASLLLRYINFERASLPSALTSKTAASGGMTLERARTETGAIYSNRMHNLAATLDKAKFFLRKQPQSCKLPPLRMLSEQEIISHLWTGSASVANRFVSCFAAHSSNSVAGAAALRNLRQLMQKVPSTCADCRHYLREMASIMGSMGTSHHAAHDCVLLYANTEHFFEPAKYQAITSNIEAGTAADEGSLPAKKAKKPSSSKRRCDTETVGKKYRPGFLWGQMSAWYKQTVRDPSASLSADRRGTVSLPDPESCFSDEALSGKYGTRERTALINHIEHTPAMMWPLQTIWSFKNPSKVYGSPMLDVAIRRMRGDSDHRKP
;
A
#
# COMPACT_ATOMS: atom_id res chain seq x y z
N MET A 1 -38.00 5.00 -19.65
CA MET A 1 -37.04 3.87 -19.73
C MET A 1 -37.75 2.63 -19.20
N ARG A 2 -37.64 1.47 -19.84
CA ARG A 2 -38.24 0.21 -19.37
C ARG A 2 -37.12 -0.73 -18.89
N CYS A 3 -37.26 -1.33 -17.71
CA CYS A 3 -36.39 -2.42 -17.25
C CYS A 3 -36.91 -3.75 -17.84
N ALA A 4 -36.05 -4.55 -18.47
CA ALA A 4 -36.43 -5.86 -19.01
C ALA A 4 -35.60 -6.98 -18.37
N PRO A 5 -36.22 -8.00 -17.73
CA PRO A 5 -35.51 -9.18 -17.22
C PRO A 5 -35.07 -10.09 -18.37
N SER A 6 -33.87 -10.69 -18.24
CA SER A 6 -33.23 -11.49 -19.31
C SER A 6 -33.61 -12.98 -19.31
N HIS A 7 -34.63 -13.40 -18.56
CA HIS A 7 -35.13 -14.77 -18.59
C HIS A 7 -36.65 -14.79 -18.34
N GLU A 8 -37.46 -14.92 -19.40
CA GLU A 8 -38.57 -15.88 -19.46
C GLU A 8 -39.34 -15.80 -20.79
N LYS A 9 -39.83 -16.97 -21.20
CA LYS A 9 -40.62 -17.20 -22.42
C LYS A 9 -41.98 -16.48 -22.34
N ARG A 10 -42.33 -15.80 -23.43
CA ARG A 10 -43.69 -15.38 -23.87
C ARG A 10 -44.72 -15.13 -22.75
N GLY A 11 -44.91 -13.86 -22.40
CA GLY A 11 -46.14 -13.36 -21.78
C GLY A 11 -46.53 -12.03 -22.44
N ARG A 12 -47.66 -12.00 -23.16
CA ARG A 12 -48.22 -10.79 -23.78
C ARG A 12 -48.80 -9.89 -22.68
N SER A 13 -48.33 -8.65 -22.59
CA SER A 13 -49.11 -7.54 -22.05
C SER A 13 -49.42 -6.56 -23.19
N ALA A 14 -50.69 -6.19 -23.29
CA ALA A 14 -51.24 -5.37 -24.36
C ALA A 14 -50.87 -3.90 -24.20
N GLY A 15 -50.61 -3.22 -25.33
CA GLY A 15 -50.57 -1.75 -25.43
C GLY A 15 -49.20 -1.13 -25.72
N ASP A 16 -48.64 -1.42 -26.91
CA ASP A 16 -48.05 -0.46 -27.88
C ASP A 16 -47.34 -1.27 -29.00
N SER A 17 -47.85 -1.22 -30.22
CA SER A 17 -47.53 -2.14 -31.33
C SER A 17 -46.32 -1.68 -32.14
N SER A 18 -45.17 -1.55 -31.49
CA SER A 18 -43.87 -1.55 -32.18
C SER A 18 -42.92 -2.50 -31.48
N SER A 19 -42.66 -3.65 -32.11
CA SER A 19 -41.73 -4.65 -31.59
C SER A 19 -40.31 -4.07 -31.62
N VAL A 20 -39.85 -3.56 -30.48
CA VAL A 20 -38.45 -3.13 -30.31
C VAL A 20 -37.60 -4.40 -30.32
N GLN A 21 -36.94 -4.68 -31.45
CA GLN A 21 -35.87 -5.67 -31.50
C GLN A 21 -34.63 -5.07 -30.85
N PHE A 22 -34.01 -5.78 -29.92
CA PHE A 22 -32.76 -5.36 -29.28
C PHE A 22 -31.79 -6.53 -29.20
N GLN A 23 -30.49 -6.25 -29.30
CA GLN A 23 -29.46 -7.28 -29.19
C GLN A 23 -29.30 -7.69 -27.73
N ALA A 24 -29.86 -8.85 -27.36
CA ALA A 24 -29.70 -9.41 -26.03
C ALA A 24 -28.25 -9.90 -25.83
N ARG A 25 -27.56 -9.37 -24.82
CA ARG A 25 -26.24 -9.84 -24.38
C ARG A 25 -26.39 -10.53 -23.03
N ALA A 26 -25.62 -11.58 -22.77
CA ALA A 26 -25.69 -12.37 -21.54
C ALA A 26 -25.06 -11.65 -20.32
N LYS A 27 -25.37 -10.36 -20.13
CA LYS A 27 -24.79 -9.47 -19.12
C LYS A 27 -25.71 -9.24 -17.90
N GLY A 28 -26.85 -9.92 -17.85
CA GLY A 28 -27.90 -9.65 -16.87
C GLY A 28 -28.90 -8.60 -17.36
N THR A 29 -29.39 -7.74 -16.47
CA THR A 29 -30.32 -6.66 -16.81
C THR A 29 -29.59 -5.48 -17.45
N GLY A 30 -29.99 -5.11 -18.67
CA GLY A 30 -29.49 -3.95 -19.40
C GLY A 30 -30.54 -2.85 -19.56
N ILE A 31 -30.12 -1.65 -19.94
CA ILE A 31 -31.00 -0.50 -20.22
C ILE A 31 -30.95 -0.23 -21.71
N VAL A 32 -32.12 -0.12 -22.34
CA VAL A 32 -32.24 0.15 -23.78
C VAL A 32 -32.90 1.50 -24.06
N CYS A 33 -32.49 2.13 -25.15
CA CYS A 33 -33.14 3.34 -25.64
C CYS A 33 -34.55 3.02 -26.15
N ALA A 34 -35.56 3.67 -25.56
CA ALA A 34 -36.95 3.51 -25.97
C ALA A 34 -37.48 4.69 -26.83
N LYS A 35 -36.69 5.77 -26.98
CA LYS A 35 -37.11 6.97 -27.70
C LYS A 35 -37.19 6.67 -29.21
N PRO A 36 -38.27 7.06 -29.91
CA PRO A 36 -38.41 6.85 -31.34
C PRO A 36 -37.23 7.38 -32.16
N ASP A 37 -36.80 8.62 -31.88
CA ASP A 37 -35.71 9.32 -32.61
C ASP A 37 -34.30 9.04 -32.04
N GLY A 38 -34.20 8.08 -31.11
CA GLY A 38 -32.98 7.83 -30.38
C GLY A 38 -32.64 8.91 -29.33
N ILE A 39 -31.39 8.93 -28.89
CA ILE A 39 -30.84 9.92 -27.95
C ILE A 39 -29.65 10.61 -28.61
N PRO A 40 -29.67 11.95 -28.81
CA PRO A 40 -28.53 12.68 -29.39
C PRO A 40 -27.25 12.55 -28.56
N ALA A 41 -26.09 12.81 -29.18
CA ALA A 41 -24.82 12.92 -28.48
C ALA A 41 -24.83 14.05 -27.44
N GLY A 42 -24.08 13.92 -26.34
CA GLY A 42 -23.98 14.92 -25.28
C GLY A 42 -25.22 15.03 -24.39
N THR A 43 -26.19 14.12 -24.52
CA THR A 43 -27.44 14.15 -23.76
C THR A 43 -27.24 13.53 -22.38
N PHE A 44 -27.70 14.23 -21.33
CA PHE A 44 -27.77 13.68 -19.98
C PHE A 44 -28.73 12.47 -19.93
N VAL A 45 -28.26 11.37 -19.37
CA VAL A 45 -29.01 10.11 -19.23
C VAL A 45 -29.53 9.95 -17.81
N ALA A 46 -28.62 9.94 -16.83
CA ALA A 46 -28.92 9.70 -15.42
C ALA A 46 -27.72 10.08 -14.53
N CYS A 47 -27.95 10.28 -13.25
CA CYS A 47 -26.90 10.26 -12.24
C CYS A 47 -26.58 8.82 -11.82
N PHE A 48 -25.34 8.57 -11.39
CA PHE A 48 -25.00 7.39 -10.60
C PHE A 48 -25.28 7.69 -9.13
N GLU A 49 -26.32 7.06 -8.59
CA GLU A 49 -26.78 7.27 -7.21
C GLU A 49 -26.39 6.06 -6.35
N GLY A 50 -26.06 6.32 -5.08
CA GLY A 50 -25.66 5.29 -4.12
C GLY A 50 -25.18 5.89 -2.81
N GLU A 51 -24.76 5.03 -1.88
CA GLU A 51 -24.15 5.44 -0.62
C GLU A 51 -22.71 5.90 -0.86
N ALA A 52 -22.40 7.17 -0.53
CA ALA A 52 -21.04 7.66 -0.56
C ALA A 52 -20.24 7.09 0.62
N CYS A 53 -19.11 6.45 0.32
CA CYS A 53 -18.21 5.82 1.26
C CYS A 53 -16.81 6.42 1.13
N THR A 54 -16.20 6.80 2.25
CA THR A 54 -14.77 7.13 2.28
C THR A 54 -13.93 5.88 1.97
N PRO A 55 -12.71 6.04 1.42
CA PRO A 55 -11.84 4.92 1.08
C PRO A 55 -11.68 3.86 2.19
N TRP A 56 -11.41 4.24 3.45
CA TRP A 56 -11.22 3.29 4.55
C TRP A 56 -12.46 2.40 4.75
N ARG A 57 -13.66 2.99 4.70
CA ARG A 57 -14.94 2.29 4.90
C ARG A 57 -15.25 1.38 3.71
N TRP A 58 -14.99 1.85 2.50
CA TRP A 58 -15.16 1.07 1.27
C TRP A 58 -14.29 -0.19 1.27
N TYR A 59 -12.99 -0.06 1.55
CA TYR A 59 -12.09 -1.21 1.57
C TYR A 59 -12.43 -2.20 2.68
N GLU A 60 -12.90 -1.74 3.84
CA GLU A 60 -13.40 -2.66 4.88
C GLU A 60 -14.68 -3.40 4.48
N LYS A 61 -15.61 -2.72 3.78
CA LYS A 61 -16.81 -3.35 3.22
C LYS A 61 -16.41 -4.46 2.24
N GLN A 62 -15.49 -4.16 1.32
CA GLN A 62 -14.95 -5.15 0.39
C GLN A 62 -14.25 -6.31 1.11
N ASP A 63 -13.40 -6.05 2.10
CA ASP A 63 -12.72 -7.10 2.89
C ASP A 63 -13.73 -8.01 3.59
N THR A 64 -14.84 -7.45 4.07
CA THR A 64 -15.93 -8.20 4.69
C THR A 64 -16.68 -9.06 3.68
N LEU A 65 -16.98 -8.53 2.50
CA LEU A 65 -17.58 -9.30 1.40
C LEU A 65 -16.65 -10.42 0.91
N ARG A 66 -15.35 -10.16 0.76
CA ARG A 66 -14.36 -11.19 0.41
C ARG A 66 -14.30 -12.31 1.44
N ARG A 67 -14.40 -12.00 2.74
CA ARG A 67 -14.48 -13.03 3.79
C ARG A 67 -15.73 -13.90 3.66
N LYS A 68 -16.89 -13.30 3.36
CA LYS A 68 -18.16 -14.01 3.22
C LYS A 68 -18.23 -14.85 1.94
N LEU A 69 -17.71 -14.33 0.82
CA LEU A 69 -17.87 -14.90 -0.52
C LEU A 69 -16.62 -15.61 -1.06
N GLY A 70 -15.47 -15.49 -0.36
CA GLY A 70 -14.17 -15.94 -0.84
C GLY A 70 -13.58 -14.98 -1.88
N THR A 71 -14.20 -14.91 -3.06
CA THR A 71 -13.85 -13.93 -4.13
C THR A 71 -15.03 -13.00 -4.35
N LEU A 72 -14.78 -11.70 -4.50
CA LEU A 72 -15.81 -10.75 -4.87
C LEU A 72 -16.27 -11.04 -6.31
N PRO A 73 -17.55 -11.36 -6.54
CA PRO A 73 -18.05 -11.54 -7.90
C PRO A 73 -18.10 -10.20 -8.63
N ALA A 74 -17.95 -10.23 -9.96
CA ALA A 74 -17.95 -9.04 -10.81
C ALA A 74 -19.19 -8.15 -10.58
N SER A 75 -20.35 -8.77 -10.31
CA SER A 75 -21.60 -8.08 -10.01
C SER A 75 -21.54 -7.18 -8.77
N GLU A 76 -20.74 -7.52 -7.75
CA GLU A 76 -20.54 -6.66 -6.58
C GLU A 76 -19.50 -5.58 -6.83
N GLN A 77 -18.51 -5.86 -7.68
CA GLN A 77 -17.47 -4.87 -8.01
C GLN A 77 -17.99 -3.74 -8.90
N HIS A 78 -18.91 -4.05 -9.82
CA HIS A 78 -19.50 -3.07 -10.74
C HIS A 78 -20.60 -2.20 -10.11
N LYS A 79 -21.07 -2.55 -8.90
CA LYS A 79 -22.09 -1.79 -8.16
C LYS A 79 -21.53 -0.51 -7.54
N ALA A 80 -20.21 -0.35 -7.49
CA ALA A 80 -19.60 0.86 -6.99
C ALA A 80 -18.73 1.55 -8.03
N VAL A 81 -18.62 2.87 -7.88
CA VAL A 81 -17.79 3.71 -8.74
C VAL A 81 -16.93 4.64 -7.89
N ALA A 82 -15.69 4.84 -8.31
CA ALA A 82 -14.85 5.88 -7.74
C ALA A 82 -15.30 7.24 -8.30
N LEU A 83 -15.74 8.12 -7.40
CA LEU A 83 -16.06 9.50 -7.69
C LEU A 83 -14.83 10.35 -7.39
N GLU A 84 -14.12 10.75 -8.45
CA GLU A 84 -12.98 11.67 -8.36
C GLU A 84 -13.47 13.12 -8.30
N ARG A 85 -12.95 13.88 -7.33
CA ARG A 85 -13.09 15.34 -7.29
C ARG A 85 -12.09 15.96 -8.28
N PRO A 86 -12.51 16.87 -9.17
CA PRO A 86 -11.61 17.48 -10.15
C PRO A 86 -10.40 18.21 -9.51
N ARG A 87 -9.20 17.98 -10.05
CA ARG A 87 -7.93 18.47 -9.44
C ARG A 87 -7.72 19.97 -9.58
N HIS A 88 -8.05 20.50 -10.76
CA HIS A 88 -7.69 21.87 -11.15
C HIS A 88 -8.88 22.84 -11.13
N THR A 89 -10.10 22.33 -11.19
CA THR A 89 -11.31 23.17 -11.25
C THR A 89 -12.06 23.25 -9.92
N ASP A 90 -11.74 22.38 -8.96
CA ASP A 90 -12.31 22.44 -7.61
C ASP A 90 -11.29 23.09 -6.66
N SER A 91 -11.71 24.14 -5.94
CA SER A 91 -10.86 24.89 -5.02
C SER A 91 -10.38 24.05 -3.84
N LEU A 92 -11.11 22.99 -3.46
CA LEU A 92 -10.73 22.07 -2.38
C LEU A 92 -9.70 21.01 -2.85
N GLY A 93 -9.44 20.93 -4.15
CA GLY A 93 -8.50 19.99 -4.75
C GLY A 93 -9.01 18.57 -4.91
N TYR A 94 -8.14 17.69 -5.40
CA TYR A 94 -8.39 16.29 -5.67
C TYR A 94 -8.76 15.50 -4.42
N ASP A 95 -9.67 14.55 -4.60
CA ASP A 95 -10.05 13.54 -3.61
C ASP A 95 -10.79 12.39 -4.31
N VAL A 96 -10.97 11.28 -3.59
CA VAL A 96 -11.75 10.14 -4.08
C VAL A 96 -12.70 9.62 -3.00
N VAL A 97 -13.96 9.47 -3.38
CA VAL A 97 -14.98 8.75 -2.61
C VAL A 97 -15.56 7.64 -3.45
N TYR A 98 -16.09 6.60 -2.81
CA TYR A 98 -16.71 5.48 -3.51
C TYR A 98 -18.22 5.59 -3.37
N VAL A 99 -18.94 5.59 -4.49
CA VAL A 99 -20.41 5.58 -4.48
C VAL A 99 -20.86 4.15 -4.68
N ASP A 100 -21.45 3.55 -3.65
CA ASP A 100 -21.93 2.17 -3.66
C ASP A 100 -23.44 2.12 -3.95
N GLY A 101 -23.79 1.64 -5.15
CA GLY A 101 -25.15 1.48 -5.64
C GLY A 101 -25.86 0.20 -5.19
N SER A 102 -25.30 -0.57 -4.24
CA SER A 102 -25.88 -1.83 -3.78
C SER A 102 -27.21 -1.66 -3.03
N GLY A 103 -27.36 -0.59 -2.24
CA GLY A 103 -28.55 -0.33 -1.40
C GLY A 103 -29.57 0.66 -2.00
N ALA A 104 -29.15 1.50 -2.95
CA ALA A 104 -30.01 2.47 -3.63
C ALA A 104 -29.63 2.49 -5.12
N SER A 105 -30.50 1.95 -5.98
CA SER A 105 -30.19 1.78 -7.42
C SER A 105 -31.10 2.61 -8.33
N GLY A 106 -30.58 3.78 -8.73
CA GLY A 106 -31.10 4.55 -9.86
C GLY A 106 -30.82 3.88 -11.22
N VAL A 107 -31.19 4.55 -12.31
CA VAL A 107 -30.93 4.05 -13.68
C VAL A 107 -29.41 3.90 -13.91
N GLY A 108 -28.58 4.81 -13.40
CA GLY A 108 -27.14 4.81 -13.68
C GLY A 108 -26.38 3.56 -13.22
N SER A 109 -26.78 2.94 -12.10
CA SER A 109 -26.12 1.72 -11.58
C SER A 109 -26.49 0.46 -12.36
N ARG A 110 -27.54 0.50 -13.19
CA ARG A 110 -27.95 -0.60 -14.07
C ARG A 110 -27.34 -0.54 -15.48
N ILE A 111 -26.57 0.50 -15.79
CA ILE A 111 -25.94 0.63 -17.11
C ILE A 111 -24.78 -0.37 -17.24
N ALA A 112 -24.91 -1.26 -18.21
CA ALA A 112 -23.99 -2.37 -18.42
C ALA A 112 -22.62 -1.91 -18.94
N HIS A 113 -21.61 -2.76 -18.76
CA HIS A 113 -20.28 -2.54 -19.29
C HIS A 113 -20.21 -2.70 -20.82
N SER A 114 -19.42 -1.85 -21.47
CA SER A 114 -18.88 -2.06 -22.82
C SER A 114 -17.48 -1.48 -22.95
N CYS A 115 -16.57 -2.19 -23.63
CA CYS A 115 -15.24 -1.69 -23.99
C CYS A 115 -15.31 -0.60 -25.06
N LYS A 116 -16.37 -0.60 -25.88
CA LYS A 116 -16.73 0.47 -26.81
C LYS A 116 -18.11 1.03 -26.43
N PRO A 117 -18.18 1.90 -25.39
CA PRO A 117 -19.45 2.37 -24.85
C PRO A 117 -20.08 3.49 -25.69
N ASN A 118 -21.38 3.71 -25.48
CA ASN A 118 -22.13 4.86 -26.02
C ASN A 118 -22.49 5.89 -24.94
N CYS A 119 -22.12 5.64 -23.69
CA CYS A 119 -22.22 6.57 -22.57
C CYS A 119 -20.88 6.71 -21.83
N VAL A 120 -20.68 7.88 -21.22
CA VAL A 120 -19.53 8.19 -20.35
C VAL A 120 -20.03 8.72 -19.02
N ALA A 121 -19.33 8.37 -17.94
CA ALA A 121 -19.58 8.93 -16.61
C ALA A 121 -18.62 10.11 -16.39
N VAL A 122 -19.16 11.25 -15.97
CA VAL A 122 -18.43 12.52 -15.80
C VAL A 122 -18.67 13.04 -14.40
N SER A 123 -17.59 13.27 -13.64
CA SER A 123 -17.65 13.98 -12.37
C SER A 123 -17.99 15.45 -12.61
N MET A 124 -18.98 15.95 -11.89
CA MET A 124 -19.43 17.35 -11.98
C MET A 124 -19.67 17.92 -10.60
N SER A 125 -19.40 19.22 -10.44
CA SER A 125 -19.80 19.96 -9.26
C SER A 125 -21.10 20.69 -9.55
N VAL A 126 -22.16 20.35 -8.81
CA VAL A 126 -23.47 20.98 -8.90
C VAL A 126 -23.84 21.48 -7.50
N SER A 127 -24.02 22.80 -7.36
CA SER A 127 -24.34 23.44 -6.08
C SER A 127 -23.37 23.07 -4.95
N GLY A 128 -22.08 23.00 -5.26
CA GLY A 128 -21.01 22.65 -4.29
C GLY A 128 -20.92 21.16 -3.95
N ARG A 129 -21.74 20.30 -4.57
CA ARG A 129 -21.69 18.84 -4.39
C ARG A 129 -21.15 18.17 -5.64
N VAL A 130 -20.21 17.24 -5.45
CA VAL A 130 -19.70 16.42 -6.55
C VAL A 130 -20.69 15.29 -6.83
N MET A 131 -21.09 15.13 -8.09
CA MET A 131 -21.98 14.08 -8.56
C MET A 131 -21.40 13.41 -9.80
N LEU A 132 -21.83 12.18 -10.09
CA LEU A 132 -21.45 11.47 -11.30
C LEU A 132 -22.62 11.48 -12.30
N GLY A 133 -22.53 12.32 -13.32
CA GLY A 133 -23.50 12.37 -14.41
C GLY A 133 -23.12 11.45 -15.55
N ILE A 134 -24.10 10.76 -16.14
CA ILE A 134 -23.89 9.88 -17.29
C ILE A 134 -24.46 10.55 -18.53
N PHE A 135 -23.63 10.67 -19.57
CA PHE A 135 -23.95 11.34 -20.82
C PHE A 135 -23.72 10.42 -22.01
N THR A 136 -24.52 10.58 -23.06
CA THR A 136 -24.25 9.92 -24.34
C THR A 136 -23.02 10.52 -25.01
N THR A 137 -22.15 9.67 -25.57
CA THR A 137 -20.94 10.11 -26.31
C THR A 137 -21.19 10.22 -27.81
N ARG A 138 -22.25 9.59 -28.30
CA ARG A 138 -22.74 9.63 -29.68
C ARG A 138 -24.25 9.51 -29.69
N HIS A 139 -24.87 9.62 -30.87
CA HIS A 139 -26.28 9.27 -31.03
C HIS A 139 -26.50 7.78 -30.70
N VAL A 140 -27.58 7.49 -29.96
CA VAL A 140 -27.99 6.15 -29.48
C VAL A 140 -29.34 5.81 -30.09
N ASP A 141 -29.37 4.79 -30.94
CA ASP A 141 -30.56 4.41 -31.68
C ASP A 141 -31.64 3.80 -30.79
N ARG A 142 -32.90 3.85 -31.24
CA ARG A 142 -33.98 3.12 -30.59
C ARG A 142 -33.67 1.62 -30.56
N GLY A 143 -33.81 1.00 -29.38
CA GLY A 143 -33.50 -0.42 -29.15
C GLY A 143 -32.04 -0.69 -28.83
N GLU A 144 -31.15 0.30 -28.94
CA GLU A 144 -29.74 0.15 -28.58
C GLU A 144 -29.54 0.10 -27.05
N GLU A 145 -28.66 -0.79 -26.58
CA GLU A 145 -28.27 -0.89 -25.15
C GLU A 145 -27.40 0.31 -24.75
N LEU A 146 -27.79 1.03 -23.71
CA LEU A 146 -26.94 2.04 -23.08
C LEU A 146 -25.84 1.32 -22.30
N THR A 147 -24.60 1.67 -22.62
CA THR A 147 -23.40 1.04 -22.04
C THR A 147 -22.34 2.07 -21.71
N ARG A 148 -21.59 1.84 -20.63
CA ARG A 148 -20.47 2.68 -20.21
C ARG A 148 -19.24 1.82 -19.93
N ASP A 149 -18.04 2.38 -20.04
CA ASP A 149 -16.89 1.75 -19.40
C ASP A 149 -17.06 1.89 -17.88
N HIS A 150 -16.86 0.79 -17.16
CA HIS A 150 -16.98 0.80 -15.70
C HIS A 150 -15.75 1.42 -15.05
N ALA A 151 -14.60 1.42 -15.74
CA ALA A 151 -13.32 1.91 -15.23
C ALA A 151 -12.92 1.30 -13.87
N THR A 152 -13.49 0.14 -13.52
CA THR A 152 -13.24 -0.54 -12.26
C THR A 152 -11.88 -1.22 -12.32
N VAL A 153 -11.05 -0.91 -11.33
CA VAL A 153 -9.69 -1.43 -11.21
C VAL A 153 -9.65 -2.53 -10.16
N THR A 154 -8.96 -3.64 -10.45
CA THR A 154 -8.63 -4.68 -9.48
C THR A 154 -7.12 -4.93 -9.39
N GLU A 155 -6.66 -5.18 -8.18
CA GLU A 155 -5.30 -5.62 -7.87
C GLU A 155 -5.18 -7.16 -7.80
N MET A 156 -6.31 -7.89 -7.91
CA MET A 156 -6.38 -9.34 -7.76
C MET A 156 -6.57 -10.01 -9.11
N GLU A 157 -5.61 -10.85 -9.48
CA GLU A 157 -5.63 -11.60 -10.74
C GLU A 157 -6.86 -12.52 -10.86
N GLN A 158 -7.28 -13.14 -9.76
CA GLN A 158 -8.46 -14.00 -9.74
C GLN A 158 -9.75 -13.22 -10.04
N GLU A 159 -9.91 -12.02 -9.46
CA GLU A 159 -11.07 -11.16 -9.72
C GLU A 159 -11.09 -10.71 -11.19
N TYR A 160 -9.93 -10.35 -11.74
CA TYR A 160 -9.77 -10.00 -13.15
C TYR A 160 -10.17 -11.15 -14.09
N ARG A 161 -9.66 -12.37 -13.83
CA ARG A 161 -9.95 -13.58 -14.61
C ARG A 161 -11.42 -14.00 -14.53
N ASN A 162 -12.05 -13.82 -13.37
CA ASN A 162 -13.45 -14.18 -13.17
C ASN A 162 -14.44 -13.14 -13.75
N SER A 163 -13.95 -11.99 -14.23
CA SER A 163 -14.78 -10.89 -14.73
C SER A 163 -14.75 -10.78 -16.25
N ALA A 164 -14.98 -11.90 -16.94
CA ALA A 164 -14.99 -11.96 -18.40
C ALA A 164 -15.96 -10.93 -19.01
N CYS A 165 -15.49 -10.21 -20.02
CA CYS A 165 -16.28 -9.19 -20.70
C CYS A 165 -17.20 -9.81 -21.75
N LEU A 166 -18.50 -9.53 -21.63
CA LEU A 166 -19.54 -10.00 -22.56
C LEU A 166 -20.11 -8.87 -23.42
N CYS A 167 -19.36 -7.79 -23.63
CA CYS A 167 -19.69 -6.79 -24.64
C CYS A 167 -19.21 -7.31 -25.99
N GLY A 168 -20.02 -7.82 -26.90
CA GLY A 168 -19.53 -8.34 -28.19
C GLY A 168 -18.95 -7.29 -29.15
N THR A 169 -17.97 -6.48 -28.73
CA THR A 169 -17.30 -5.44 -29.52
C THR A 169 -15.95 -5.96 -30.04
N SER A 170 -15.52 -5.51 -31.22
CA SER A 170 -14.22 -5.87 -31.80
C SER A 170 -13.03 -5.35 -30.98
N GLU A 171 -13.24 -4.29 -30.21
CA GLU A 171 -12.24 -3.66 -29.33
C GLU A 171 -12.32 -4.20 -27.88
N CYS A 172 -12.91 -5.38 -27.70
CA CYS A 172 -13.09 -5.98 -26.37
C CYS A 172 -11.74 -6.29 -25.72
N ARG A 173 -11.59 -5.86 -24.45
CA ARG A 173 -10.40 -6.12 -23.61
C ARG A 173 -10.38 -7.51 -22.99
N GLY A 174 -11.44 -8.31 -23.19
CA GLY A 174 -11.60 -9.65 -22.61
C GLY A 174 -12.07 -9.67 -21.14
N SER A 175 -11.78 -8.64 -20.35
CA SER A 175 -12.28 -8.45 -18.98
C SER A 175 -13.00 -7.12 -18.82
N ALA A 176 -14.04 -7.09 -17.98
CA ALA A 176 -14.75 -5.87 -17.61
C ALA A 176 -13.95 -4.99 -16.63
N LEU A 177 -12.90 -5.55 -16.03
CA LEU A 177 -12.03 -4.89 -15.06
C LEU A 177 -10.69 -4.50 -15.68
N TYR A 178 -10.05 -3.48 -15.11
CA TYR A 178 -8.65 -3.14 -15.36
C TYR A 178 -7.75 -3.83 -14.33
N TYR A 179 -6.71 -4.53 -14.79
CA TYR A 179 -5.73 -5.17 -13.91
C TYR A 179 -4.46 -4.33 -13.76
N VAL A 180 -4.29 -3.71 -12.59
CA VAL A 180 -3.17 -2.78 -12.34
C VAL A 180 -1.96 -3.42 -11.66
N ASN A 181 -2.10 -4.63 -11.11
CA ASN A 181 -1.02 -5.34 -10.42
C ASN A 181 -0.21 -6.25 -11.38
N SER A 182 -0.16 -5.89 -12.67
CA SER A 182 0.68 -6.61 -13.61
C SER A 182 2.16 -6.34 -13.31
N LYS A 183 3.01 -7.36 -13.46
CA LYS A 183 4.46 -7.23 -13.17
C LYS A 183 5.12 -6.12 -14.00
N SER A 184 4.62 -5.84 -15.21
CA SER A 184 5.09 -4.75 -16.07
C SER A 184 4.79 -3.36 -15.51
N PHE A 185 3.65 -3.16 -14.83
CA PHE A 185 3.29 -1.86 -14.24
C PHE A 185 3.95 -1.59 -12.87
N HIS A 186 4.59 -2.60 -12.29
CA HIS A 186 5.32 -2.49 -11.02
C HIS A 186 6.83 -2.46 -11.16
N GLU A 187 7.37 -2.48 -12.38
CA GLU A 187 8.81 -2.51 -12.60
C GLU A 187 9.50 -1.27 -12.02
N VAL A 188 9.05 -0.07 -12.40
CA VAL A 188 9.65 1.19 -11.95
C VAL A 188 9.53 1.29 -10.42
N LEU A 189 8.37 0.95 -9.87
CA LEU A 189 8.13 0.87 -8.43
C LEU A 189 9.08 -0.09 -7.72
N SER A 190 9.25 -1.29 -8.25
CA SER A 190 10.09 -2.33 -7.64
C SER A 190 11.58 -1.98 -7.67
N LYS A 191 12.01 -1.14 -8.61
CA LYS A 191 13.42 -0.75 -8.78
C LYS A 191 13.77 0.56 -8.07
N HIS A 192 12.85 1.54 -8.06
CA HIS A 192 13.14 2.90 -7.62
C HIS A 192 12.37 3.34 -6.37
N HIS A 193 11.47 2.49 -5.87
CA HIS A 193 10.65 2.81 -4.71
C HIS A 193 10.39 1.58 -3.86
N THR A 194 11.47 0.88 -3.51
CA THR A 194 11.51 -0.33 -2.69
C THR A 194 11.01 -0.08 -1.26
N PHE A 195 10.89 -1.13 -0.45
CA PHE A 195 10.53 -0.97 0.97
C PHE A 195 11.49 -0.03 1.73
N LEU A 196 12.78 -0.15 1.44
CA LEU A 196 13.83 0.70 2.02
C LEU A 196 13.59 2.17 1.65
N ASP A 197 13.34 2.45 0.37
CA ASP A 197 13.11 3.81 -0.15
C ASP A 197 11.83 4.44 0.43
N ARG A 198 10.78 3.64 0.56
CA ARG A 198 9.49 4.06 1.14
C ARG A 198 9.61 4.34 2.64
N THR A 199 10.42 3.55 3.35
CA THR A 199 10.71 3.79 4.77
C THR A 199 11.56 5.05 4.95
N ALA A 200 12.59 5.25 4.12
CA ALA A 200 13.39 6.47 4.11
C ALA A 200 12.54 7.71 3.81
N MET A 201 11.66 7.64 2.80
CA MET A 201 10.72 8.71 2.48
C MET A 201 9.78 9.04 3.65
N LEU A 202 9.26 8.02 4.34
CA LEU A 202 8.40 8.23 5.51
C LEU A 202 9.15 8.86 6.67
N LEU A 203 10.39 8.43 6.94
CA LEU A 203 11.25 9.02 7.96
C LEU A 203 11.57 10.48 7.67
N VAL A 204 12.01 10.79 6.45
CA VAL A 204 12.24 12.17 5.99
C VAL A 204 10.98 13.00 6.14
N ALA A 205 9.80 12.46 5.78
CA ALA A 205 8.54 13.17 5.96
C ALA A 205 8.21 13.46 7.44
N CYS A 206 8.55 12.54 8.33
CA CYS A 206 8.33 12.68 9.76
C CYS A 206 9.32 13.65 10.42
N SER A 207 10.56 13.71 9.94
CA SER A 207 11.64 14.47 10.57
C SER A 207 11.90 15.85 9.97
N ASP A 208 11.83 15.99 8.65
CA ASP A 208 12.24 17.21 7.96
C ASP A 208 11.06 18.19 7.80
N GLU A 209 11.37 19.48 7.75
CA GLU A 209 10.36 20.54 7.58
C GLU A 209 9.74 20.58 6.18
N LEU A 210 8.56 21.20 6.08
CA LEU A 210 7.89 21.42 4.81
C LEU A 210 8.58 22.57 4.06
N THR A 211 8.91 22.37 2.78
CA THR A 211 9.59 23.38 1.96
C THR A 211 8.61 24.02 0.97
N ASN A 212 8.97 25.17 0.42
CA ASN A 212 8.17 25.83 -0.63
C ASN A 212 8.03 24.94 -1.89
N GLU A 213 9.04 24.15 -2.22
CA GLU A 213 8.96 23.18 -3.32
C GLU A 213 7.94 22.06 -3.04
N ASP A 214 7.79 21.67 -1.77
CA ASP A 214 6.78 20.69 -1.40
C ASP A 214 5.37 21.27 -1.54
N GLU A 215 5.18 22.51 -1.14
CA GLU A 215 3.90 23.20 -1.28
C GLU A 215 3.54 23.40 -2.76
N ALA A 216 4.47 23.86 -3.58
CA ALA A 216 4.28 24.01 -5.02
C ALA A 216 3.90 22.68 -5.69
N ARG A 217 4.58 21.58 -5.33
CA ARG A 217 4.29 20.25 -5.88
C ARG A 217 2.90 19.72 -5.52
N LEU A 218 2.46 19.99 -4.29
CA LEU A 218 1.10 19.66 -3.85
C LEU A 218 0.06 20.45 -4.65
N GLU A 219 0.30 21.76 -4.79
CA GLU A 219 -0.59 22.69 -5.51
C GLU A 219 -0.72 22.31 -6.99
N ASP A 220 0.39 22.07 -7.69
CA ASP A 220 0.44 21.65 -9.09
C ASP A 220 -0.30 20.33 -9.34
N SER A 221 -0.28 19.43 -8.35
CA SER A 221 -0.96 18.13 -8.42
C SER A 221 -2.42 18.19 -7.99
N GLY A 222 -2.89 19.37 -7.56
CA GLY A 222 -4.23 19.59 -7.00
C GLY A 222 -4.45 18.92 -5.64
N VAL A 223 -3.41 18.58 -4.89
CA VAL A 223 -3.51 17.95 -3.58
C VAL A 223 -3.65 19.04 -2.51
N ARG A 224 -4.90 19.36 -2.15
CA ARG A 224 -5.26 20.45 -1.22
C ARG A 224 -6.12 19.94 -0.05
N ALA A 225 -6.98 20.81 0.49
CA ALA A 225 -7.79 20.58 1.68
C ALA A 225 -8.61 19.27 1.64
N SER A 226 -9.22 18.91 0.52
CA SER A 226 -10.12 17.73 0.45
C SER A 226 -9.44 16.44 0.90
N VAL A 227 -8.25 16.16 0.36
CA VAL A 227 -7.50 14.96 0.70
C VAL A 227 -6.66 15.13 1.97
N LEU A 228 -6.14 16.33 2.23
CA LEU A 228 -5.23 16.58 3.35
C LEU A 228 -5.93 16.77 4.70
N LEU A 229 -7.17 17.26 4.73
CA LEU A 229 -7.95 17.53 5.94
C LEU A 229 -9.04 16.50 6.17
N ASP A 230 -9.44 16.34 7.43
CA ASP A 230 -10.64 15.56 7.78
C ASP A 230 -11.91 16.32 7.47
N ASP A 231 -11.91 17.62 7.76
CA ASP A 231 -12.94 18.56 7.36
C ASP A 231 -12.30 19.68 6.53
N PRO A 232 -12.51 19.69 5.19
CA PRO A 232 -11.95 20.71 4.31
C PRO A 232 -12.46 22.12 4.58
N CYS A 233 -13.57 22.26 5.31
CA CYS A 233 -14.16 23.54 5.71
C CYS A 233 -13.70 24.00 7.10
N SER A 234 -12.89 23.20 7.80
CA SER A 234 -12.37 23.55 9.13
C SER A 234 -11.11 24.42 9.03
N ASP A 235 -10.88 25.27 10.03
CA ASP A 235 -9.65 26.07 10.18
C ASP A 235 -8.42 25.22 10.60
N GLN A 236 -8.55 23.89 10.61
CA GLN A 236 -7.45 23.01 11.01
C GLN A 236 -6.40 22.95 9.89
N SER A 237 -5.13 23.17 10.24
CA SER A 237 -4.03 22.89 9.32
C SER A 237 -3.84 21.37 9.17
N PRO A 238 -3.51 20.86 7.97
CA PRO A 238 -3.18 19.46 7.82
C PRO A 238 -1.95 19.08 8.63
N VAL A 239 -1.86 17.81 9.01
CA VAL A 239 -0.72 17.28 9.75
C VAL A 239 0.56 17.42 8.93
N ARG A 240 1.57 18.13 9.45
CA ARG A 240 2.80 18.50 8.70
C ARG A 240 3.45 17.31 7.98
N TRP A 241 3.70 16.23 8.70
CA TRP A 241 4.39 15.07 8.14
C TRP A 241 3.58 14.38 7.03
N SER A 242 2.24 14.44 7.08
CA SER A 242 1.40 13.85 6.03
C SER A 242 1.41 14.71 4.75
N LYS A 243 1.44 16.05 4.87
CA LYS A 243 1.70 16.96 3.73
C LYS A 243 3.06 16.66 3.10
N LYS A 244 4.12 16.61 3.90
CA LYS A 244 5.48 16.33 3.42
C LYS A 244 5.56 14.96 2.75
N TRP A 245 4.94 13.93 3.34
CA TRP A 245 4.87 12.60 2.74
C TRP A 245 4.14 12.60 1.40
N ALA A 246 2.99 13.28 1.31
CA ALA A 246 2.21 13.36 0.08
C ALA A 246 3.02 14.06 -1.03
N SER A 247 3.71 15.15 -0.69
CA SER A 247 4.62 15.83 -1.61
C SER A 247 5.76 14.91 -2.10
N LEU A 248 6.47 14.24 -1.19
CA LEU A 248 7.57 13.34 -1.56
C LEU A 248 7.07 12.14 -2.40
N LEU A 249 5.87 11.66 -2.11
CA LEU A 249 5.23 10.62 -2.91
C LEU A 249 4.88 11.14 -4.32
N LEU A 250 4.35 12.35 -4.45
CA LEU A 250 4.08 12.97 -5.77
C LEU A 250 5.35 13.11 -6.59
N ARG A 251 6.49 13.42 -5.96
CA ARG A 251 7.81 13.42 -6.63
C ARG A 251 8.10 12.07 -7.27
N TYR A 252 7.87 10.97 -6.54
CA TYR A 252 8.01 9.62 -7.11
C TYR A 252 6.96 9.32 -8.19
N ILE A 253 5.68 9.64 -7.97
CA ILE A 253 4.60 9.39 -8.94
C ILE A 253 4.89 10.09 -10.28
N ASN A 254 5.41 11.32 -10.23
CA ASN A 254 5.79 12.06 -11.44
C ASN A 254 7.03 11.46 -12.13
N PHE A 255 8.02 10.99 -11.35
CA PHE A 255 9.14 10.22 -11.87
C PHE A 255 8.68 8.91 -12.56
N GLU A 256 7.75 8.17 -11.95
CA GLU A 256 7.17 6.96 -12.52
C GLU A 256 6.44 7.27 -13.82
N ARG A 257 5.62 8.33 -13.85
CA ARG A 257 4.92 8.79 -15.05
C ARG A 257 5.87 9.12 -16.21
N ALA A 258 7.04 9.69 -15.93
CA ALA A 258 8.04 10.01 -16.95
C ALA A 258 8.80 8.76 -17.44
N SER A 259 9.08 7.80 -16.55
CA SER A 259 9.97 6.68 -16.82
C SER A 259 9.25 5.42 -17.34
N LEU A 260 7.98 5.22 -16.96
CA LEU A 260 7.23 4.00 -17.26
C LEU A 260 7.01 3.75 -18.77
N PRO A 261 6.73 4.76 -19.62
CA PRO A 261 6.52 4.51 -21.06
C PRO A 261 7.72 3.81 -21.71
N SER A 262 8.94 4.26 -21.39
CA SER A 262 10.17 3.66 -21.90
C SER A 262 10.34 2.22 -21.40
N ALA A 263 10.08 1.97 -20.11
CA ALA A 263 10.17 0.62 -19.53
C ALA A 263 9.17 -0.38 -20.16
N LEU A 264 7.96 0.08 -20.50
CA LEU A 264 6.95 -0.75 -21.16
C LEU A 264 7.32 -1.09 -22.61
N THR A 265 7.88 -0.12 -23.35
CA THR A 265 8.30 -0.33 -24.74
C THR A 265 9.52 -1.25 -24.86
N SER A 266 10.50 -1.15 -23.96
CA SER A 266 11.72 -1.97 -24.03
C SER A 266 11.47 -3.47 -23.86
N LYS A 267 10.44 -3.86 -23.10
CA LYS A 267 10.12 -5.28 -22.83
C LYS A 267 9.30 -5.95 -23.92
N THR A 268 8.47 -5.19 -24.63
CA THR A 268 7.52 -5.74 -25.60
C THR A 268 8.11 -5.88 -27.01
N ALA A 269 9.34 -5.41 -27.22
CA ALA A 269 10.09 -5.55 -28.47
C ALA A 269 10.19 -7.01 -28.97
N ALA A 270 10.16 -8.00 -28.06
CA ALA A 270 10.25 -9.42 -28.42
C ALA A 270 8.89 -10.09 -28.77
N SER A 271 7.74 -9.41 -28.58
CA SER A 271 6.41 -10.04 -28.67
C SER A 271 5.39 -9.22 -29.49
N GLY A 272 5.86 -8.46 -30.48
CA GLY A 272 5.00 -7.63 -31.33
C GLY A 272 4.78 -6.19 -30.85
N GLY A 273 5.59 -5.71 -29.89
CA GLY A 273 5.81 -4.29 -29.55
C GLY A 273 4.58 -3.51 -29.08
N MET A 274 4.54 -3.12 -27.80
CA MET A 274 3.62 -2.06 -27.36
C MET A 274 4.07 -0.74 -28.01
N THR A 275 3.19 -0.09 -28.77
CA THR A 275 3.48 1.22 -29.34
C THR A 275 3.70 2.25 -28.24
N LEU A 276 4.53 3.26 -28.51
CA LEU A 276 4.79 4.34 -27.54
C LEU A 276 3.50 5.07 -27.14
N GLU A 277 2.57 5.24 -28.09
CA GLU A 277 1.26 5.84 -27.83
C GLU A 277 0.45 5.01 -26.83
N ARG A 278 0.37 3.68 -27.04
CA ARG A 278 -0.29 2.78 -26.09
C ARG A 278 0.39 2.80 -24.71
N ALA A 279 1.73 2.80 -24.68
CA ALA A 279 2.49 2.88 -23.44
C ALA A 279 2.20 4.18 -22.66
N ARG A 280 2.03 5.31 -23.35
CA ARG A 280 1.64 6.60 -22.74
C ARG A 280 0.22 6.54 -22.17
N THR A 281 -0.74 5.96 -22.89
CA THR A 281 -2.12 5.79 -22.42
C THR A 281 -2.19 4.91 -21.16
N GLU A 282 -1.52 3.75 -21.17
CA GLU A 282 -1.42 2.86 -20.02
C GLU A 282 -0.75 3.56 -18.83
N THR A 283 0.32 4.32 -19.09
CA THR A 283 0.99 5.13 -18.05
C THR A 283 0.06 6.17 -17.45
N GLY A 284 -0.80 6.82 -18.25
CA GLY A 284 -1.83 7.73 -17.77
C GLY A 284 -2.81 7.05 -16.80
N ALA A 285 -3.25 5.82 -17.12
CA ALA A 285 -4.10 5.03 -16.24
C ALA A 285 -3.40 4.66 -14.93
N ILE A 286 -2.11 4.28 -14.98
CA ILE A 286 -1.31 4.01 -13.78
C ILE A 286 -1.14 5.28 -12.93
N TYR A 287 -0.87 6.42 -13.53
CA TYR A 287 -0.78 7.70 -12.82
C TYR A 287 -2.07 8.04 -12.08
N SER A 288 -3.23 7.91 -12.73
CA SER A 288 -4.54 8.11 -12.07
C SER A 288 -4.76 7.10 -10.94
N ASN A 289 -4.38 5.83 -11.13
CA ASN A 289 -4.40 4.84 -10.05
C ASN A 289 -3.46 5.20 -8.88
N ARG A 290 -2.27 5.76 -9.14
CA ARG A 290 -1.38 6.22 -8.06
C ARG A 290 -1.98 7.39 -7.28
N MET A 291 -2.65 8.31 -7.96
CA MET A 291 -3.37 9.40 -7.30
C MET A 291 -4.51 8.88 -6.41
N HIS A 292 -5.30 7.91 -6.90
CA HIS A 292 -6.29 7.20 -6.07
C HIS A 292 -5.67 6.56 -4.83
N ASN A 293 -4.56 5.87 -5.02
CA ASN A 293 -3.83 5.19 -3.95
C ASN A 293 -3.28 6.17 -2.90
N LEU A 294 -2.78 7.34 -3.33
CA LEU A 294 -2.37 8.42 -2.44
C LEU A 294 -3.54 8.88 -1.58
N ALA A 295 -4.67 9.23 -2.20
CA ALA A 295 -5.85 9.73 -1.48
C ALA A 295 -6.43 8.68 -0.52
N ALA A 296 -6.57 7.42 -0.97
CA ALA A 296 -7.03 6.32 -0.15
C ALA A 296 -6.10 6.02 1.04
N THR A 297 -4.78 6.16 0.85
CA THR A 297 -3.78 5.97 1.92
C THR A 297 -3.91 7.06 2.97
N LEU A 298 -4.03 8.32 2.56
CA LEU A 298 -4.23 9.45 3.47
C LEU A 298 -5.55 9.35 4.22
N ASP A 299 -6.65 8.98 3.56
CA ASP A 299 -7.94 8.75 4.22
C ASP A 299 -7.87 7.66 5.30
N LYS A 300 -7.27 6.51 4.99
CA LYS A 300 -7.04 5.42 5.97
C LYS A 300 -6.16 5.86 7.14
N ALA A 301 -5.11 6.64 6.86
CA ALA A 301 -4.24 7.22 7.89
C ALA A 301 -5.00 8.18 8.81
N LYS A 302 -5.78 9.10 8.23
CA LYS A 302 -6.62 10.05 8.97
C LYS A 302 -7.62 9.34 9.88
N PHE A 303 -8.33 8.33 9.35
CA PHE A 303 -9.25 7.50 10.14
C PHE A 303 -8.55 6.85 11.35
N PHE A 304 -7.38 6.24 11.12
CA PHE A 304 -6.63 5.60 12.19
C PHE A 304 -6.19 6.61 13.26
N LEU A 305 -5.66 7.77 12.86
CA LEU A 305 -5.20 8.83 13.77
C LEU A 305 -6.34 9.46 14.58
N ARG A 306 -7.54 9.61 13.99
CA ARG A 306 -8.73 10.11 14.70
C ARG A 306 -9.13 9.25 15.89
N LYS A 307 -8.84 7.95 15.81
CA LYS A 307 -9.14 6.98 16.87
C LYS A 307 -8.03 6.84 17.91
N GLN A 308 -6.90 7.55 17.73
CA GLN A 308 -5.82 7.58 18.71
C GLN A 308 -6.07 8.68 19.75
N PRO A 309 -5.61 8.49 21.01
CA PRO A 309 -5.57 9.56 22.00
C PRO A 309 -4.78 10.77 21.47
N GLN A 310 -5.12 11.99 21.90
CA GLN A 310 -4.42 13.20 21.45
C GLN A 310 -2.90 13.15 21.74
N SER A 311 -2.50 12.53 22.86
CA SER A 311 -1.09 12.29 23.22
C SER A 311 -0.34 11.39 22.24
N CYS A 312 -1.05 10.67 21.37
CA CYS A 312 -0.51 9.70 20.42
C CYS A 312 -0.61 10.16 18.96
N LYS A 313 -1.03 11.41 18.66
CA LYS A 313 -1.05 11.95 17.29
C LYS A 313 0.34 12.41 16.80
N LEU A 314 1.35 11.62 17.13
CA LEU A 314 2.73 11.82 16.70
C LEU A 314 2.91 11.34 15.25
N PRO A 315 3.97 11.76 14.56
CA PRO A 315 4.39 11.14 13.31
C PRO A 315 4.62 9.63 13.48
N PRO A 316 4.35 8.79 12.46
CA PRO A 316 4.43 7.33 12.56
C PRO A 316 5.81 6.80 12.94
N LEU A 317 6.87 7.51 12.56
CA LEU A 317 8.25 7.15 12.85
C LEU A 317 8.96 8.35 13.47
N ARG A 318 9.84 8.08 14.44
CA ARG A 318 10.62 9.12 15.14
C ARG A 318 12.10 8.77 15.11
N MET A 319 12.93 9.68 14.59
CA MET A 319 14.38 9.57 14.73
C MET A 319 14.79 9.68 16.20
N LEU A 320 15.70 8.82 16.63
CA LEU A 320 16.29 8.88 17.97
C LEU A 320 17.21 10.10 18.06
N SER A 321 17.23 10.73 19.22
CA SER A 321 18.21 11.74 19.60
C SER A 321 19.60 11.12 19.82
N GLU A 322 20.63 11.96 19.87
CA GLU A 322 22.00 11.50 20.10
C GLU A 322 22.13 10.71 21.41
N GLN A 323 21.51 11.20 22.49
CA GLN A 323 21.53 10.52 23.79
C GLN A 323 20.81 9.16 23.74
N GLU A 324 19.70 9.06 23.01
CA GLU A 324 18.97 7.80 22.85
C GLU A 324 19.77 6.78 22.03
N ILE A 325 20.49 7.22 20.99
CA ILE A 325 21.39 6.36 20.21
C ILE A 325 22.55 5.88 21.08
N ILE A 326 23.19 6.77 21.85
CA ILE A 326 24.25 6.40 22.79
C ILE A 326 23.73 5.38 23.82
N SER A 327 22.53 5.58 24.35
CA SER A 327 21.88 4.62 25.26
C SER A 327 21.59 3.29 24.58
N HIS A 328 21.12 3.29 23.34
CA HIS A 328 20.81 2.08 22.60
C HIS A 328 22.07 1.26 22.25
N LEU A 329 23.15 1.94 21.85
CA LEU A 329 24.36 1.28 21.39
C LEU A 329 25.30 0.90 22.54
N TRP A 330 25.43 1.75 23.57
CA TRP A 330 26.49 1.62 24.57
C TRP A 330 26.01 1.66 26.03
N THR A 331 25.43 2.77 26.49
CA THR A 331 25.29 3.04 27.94
C THR A 331 24.08 2.37 28.60
N GLY A 332 23.06 1.97 27.83
CA GLY A 332 21.88 1.30 28.37
C GLY A 332 22.18 -0.12 28.89
N SER A 333 21.43 -0.57 29.89
CA SER A 333 21.60 -1.93 30.47
C SER A 333 21.36 -3.05 29.44
N ALA A 334 20.46 -2.82 28.48
CA ALA A 334 20.18 -3.71 27.36
C ALA A 334 20.80 -3.19 26.04
N SER A 335 21.88 -2.41 26.11
CA SER A 335 22.54 -1.86 24.93
C SER A 335 23.12 -2.96 24.03
N VAL A 336 23.32 -2.62 22.76
CA VAL A 336 23.93 -3.52 21.77
C VAL A 336 25.30 -4.02 22.26
N ALA A 337 26.16 -3.11 22.75
CA ALA A 337 27.47 -3.44 23.29
C ALA A 337 27.40 -4.39 24.50
N ASN A 338 26.51 -4.11 25.48
CA ASN A 338 26.34 -4.98 26.65
C ASN A 338 25.87 -6.38 26.27
N ARG A 339 24.98 -6.50 25.28
CA ARG A 339 24.49 -7.79 24.77
C ARG A 339 25.61 -8.59 24.13
N PHE A 340 26.43 -7.97 23.27
CA PHE A 340 27.60 -8.60 22.67
C PHE A 340 28.59 -9.12 23.72
N VAL A 341 28.94 -8.29 24.72
CA VAL A 341 29.88 -8.68 25.78
C VAL A 341 29.31 -9.81 26.64
N SER A 342 28.01 -9.76 26.97
CA SER A 342 27.35 -10.79 27.76
C SER A 342 27.31 -12.14 27.02
N CYS A 343 26.96 -12.14 25.73
CA CYS A 343 26.97 -13.35 24.92
C CYS A 343 28.39 -13.91 24.74
N PHE A 344 29.37 -13.05 24.49
CA PHE A 344 30.78 -13.46 24.38
C PHE A 344 31.28 -14.10 25.68
N ALA A 345 30.95 -13.50 26.83
CA ALA A 345 31.31 -14.05 28.13
C ALA A 345 30.70 -15.44 28.37
N ALA A 346 29.45 -15.66 27.95
CA ALA A 346 28.77 -16.94 28.15
C ALA A 346 29.33 -18.08 27.28
N HIS A 347 29.83 -17.79 26.08
CA HIS A 347 30.19 -18.83 25.09
C HIS A 347 31.69 -19.00 24.87
N SER A 348 32.50 -17.97 25.15
CA SER A 348 33.89 -17.92 24.69
C SER A 348 34.92 -17.77 25.81
N SER A 349 34.49 -17.58 27.07
CA SER A 349 35.40 -17.32 28.22
C SER A 349 36.25 -18.52 28.67
N ASN A 350 35.92 -19.73 28.25
CA ASN A 350 36.55 -20.95 28.75
C ASN A 350 37.97 -21.19 28.20
N SER A 351 38.34 -20.51 27.12
CA SER A 351 39.69 -20.58 26.54
C SER A 351 40.59 -19.45 27.06
N VAL A 352 41.91 -19.66 27.09
CA VAL A 352 42.87 -18.61 27.50
C VAL A 352 42.76 -17.37 26.61
N ALA A 353 42.67 -17.56 25.29
CA ALA A 353 42.49 -16.48 24.32
C ALA A 353 41.16 -15.75 24.53
N GLY A 354 40.06 -16.48 24.75
CA GLY A 354 38.75 -15.90 24.98
C GLY A 354 38.65 -15.16 26.32
N ALA A 355 39.30 -15.65 27.38
CA ALA A 355 39.41 -14.95 28.65
C ALA A 355 40.21 -13.64 28.50
N ALA A 356 41.26 -13.61 27.67
CA ALA A 356 42.00 -12.39 27.36
C ALA A 356 41.16 -11.39 26.56
N ALA A 357 40.48 -11.84 25.50
CA ALA A 357 39.58 -11.02 24.72
C ALA A 357 38.44 -10.42 25.58
N LEU A 358 37.86 -11.21 26.49
CA LEU A 358 36.83 -10.74 27.41
C LEU A 358 37.35 -9.65 28.37
N ARG A 359 38.60 -9.73 28.83
CA ARG A 359 39.21 -8.64 29.63
C ARG A 359 39.31 -7.36 28.81
N ASN A 360 39.77 -7.44 27.56
CA ASN A 360 39.86 -6.28 26.67
C ASN A 360 38.49 -5.67 26.39
N LEU A 361 37.47 -6.50 26.15
CA LEU A 361 36.08 -6.05 25.98
C LEU A 361 35.56 -5.34 27.24
N ARG A 362 35.78 -5.89 28.43
CA ARG A 362 35.37 -5.28 29.69
C ARG A 362 36.09 -3.95 29.96
N GLN A 363 37.37 -3.86 29.64
CA GLN A 363 38.13 -2.61 29.74
C GLN A 363 37.57 -1.56 28.77
N LEU A 364 37.24 -1.97 27.53
CA LEU A 364 36.62 -1.08 26.55
C LEU A 364 35.26 -0.56 27.04
N MET A 365 34.43 -1.42 27.65
CA MET A 365 33.13 -1.05 28.22
C MET A 365 33.22 -0.03 29.38
N GLN A 366 34.39 0.20 29.96
CA GLN A 366 34.59 1.26 30.97
C GLN A 366 34.63 2.65 30.34
N LYS A 367 34.86 2.77 29.02
CA LYS A 367 34.79 4.05 28.31
C LYS A 367 33.35 4.55 28.28
N VAL A 368 33.16 5.83 28.57
CA VAL A 368 31.85 6.52 28.47
C VAL A 368 31.86 7.38 27.21
N PRO A 369 31.09 7.02 26.17
CA PRO A 369 31.01 7.82 24.94
C PRO A 369 30.26 9.12 25.19
N SER A 370 30.80 10.23 24.65
CA SER A 370 30.18 11.55 24.73
C SER A 370 29.34 11.87 23.49
N THR A 371 29.71 11.28 22.35
CA THR A 371 29.05 11.47 21.06
C THR A 371 28.67 10.14 20.41
N CYS A 372 27.79 10.17 19.42
CA CYS A 372 27.52 9.01 18.58
C CYS A 372 28.77 8.54 17.79
N ALA A 373 29.68 9.46 17.47
CA ALA A 373 30.94 9.11 16.80
C ALA A 373 31.83 8.26 17.71
N ASP A 374 31.91 8.59 19.00
CA ASP A 374 32.63 7.80 20.00
C ASP A 374 32.06 6.39 20.11
N CYS A 375 30.72 6.26 20.22
CA CYS A 375 30.03 4.97 20.23
C CYS A 375 30.41 4.11 19.01
N ARG A 376 30.35 4.69 17.81
CA ARG A 376 30.70 3.98 16.57
C ARG A 376 32.19 3.61 16.54
N HIS A 377 33.07 4.46 17.06
CA HIS A 377 34.49 4.15 17.19
C HIS A 377 34.72 2.95 18.14
N TYR A 378 34.12 2.97 19.33
CA TYR A 378 34.25 1.90 20.30
C TYR A 378 33.63 0.59 19.82
N LEU A 379 32.52 0.64 19.07
CA LEU A 379 31.99 -0.56 18.41
C LEU A 379 32.97 -1.13 17.37
N ARG A 380 33.72 -0.31 16.63
CA ARG A 380 34.77 -0.82 15.72
C ARG A 380 35.93 -1.46 16.48
N GLU A 381 36.35 -0.88 17.61
CA GLU A 381 37.33 -1.52 18.51
C GLU A 381 36.82 -2.88 19.01
N MET A 382 35.54 -2.95 19.44
CA MET A 382 34.88 -4.19 19.85
C MET A 382 34.85 -5.24 18.73
N ALA A 383 34.49 -4.83 17.51
CA ALA A 383 34.50 -5.71 16.34
C ALA A 383 35.91 -6.27 16.09
N SER A 384 36.94 -5.43 16.16
CA SER A 384 38.34 -5.85 15.98
C SER A 384 38.77 -6.90 17.01
N ILE A 385 38.38 -6.75 18.28
CA ILE A 385 38.67 -7.74 19.33
C ILE A 385 38.00 -9.07 18.99
N MET A 386 36.71 -9.06 18.62
CA MET A 386 35.99 -10.30 18.28
C MET A 386 36.53 -10.96 17.01
N GLY A 387 36.89 -10.18 15.99
CA GLY A 387 37.47 -10.69 14.75
C GLY A 387 38.82 -11.37 14.94
N SER A 388 39.62 -10.93 15.93
CA SER A 388 40.91 -11.56 16.27
C SER A 388 40.78 -12.99 16.82
N MET A 389 39.59 -13.40 17.24
CA MET A 389 39.30 -14.75 17.75
C MET A 389 39.12 -15.80 16.65
N GLY A 390 39.14 -15.37 15.38
CA GLY A 390 39.04 -16.25 14.22
C GLY A 390 37.60 -16.53 13.76
N THR A 391 37.45 -17.58 12.96
CA THR A 391 36.22 -17.85 12.17
C THR A 391 34.97 -18.06 13.01
N SER A 392 35.10 -18.59 14.23
CA SER A 392 33.98 -18.77 15.16
C SER A 392 33.34 -17.46 15.62
N HIS A 393 34.00 -16.31 15.41
CA HIS A 393 33.52 -14.99 15.83
C HIS A 393 33.38 -13.99 14.68
N HIS A 394 33.56 -14.41 13.43
CA HIS A 394 33.35 -13.55 12.27
C HIS A 394 31.91 -13.02 12.18
N ALA A 395 30.92 -13.81 12.59
CA ALA A 395 29.52 -13.37 12.64
C ALA A 395 29.35 -12.19 13.61
N ALA A 396 29.95 -12.28 14.79
CA ALA A 396 29.90 -11.20 15.77
C ALA A 396 30.64 -9.95 15.27
N HIS A 397 31.84 -10.13 14.70
CA HIS A 397 32.59 -9.04 14.05
C HIS A 397 31.75 -8.30 13.01
N ASP A 398 31.20 -9.02 12.02
CA ASP A 398 30.44 -8.41 10.93
C ASP A 398 29.14 -7.76 11.43
N CYS A 399 28.47 -8.37 12.41
CA CYS A 399 27.27 -7.81 13.02
C CYS A 399 27.57 -6.51 13.77
N VAL A 400 28.62 -6.46 14.59
CA VAL A 400 29.05 -5.24 15.29
C VAL A 400 29.39 -4.13 14.28
N LEU A 401 30.05 -4.46 13.15
CA LEU A 401 30.34 -3.48 12.10
C LEU A 401 29.07 -2.90 11.46
N LEU A 402 27.99 -3.66 11.30
CA LEU A 402 26.73 -3.10 10.80
C LEU A 402 26.17 -2.03 11.75
N TYR A 403 26.17 -2.30 13.06
CA TYR A 403 25.77 -1.31 14.06
C TYR A 403 26.73 -0.10 14.08
N ALA A 404 28.04 -0.34 13.99
CA ALA A 404 29.06 0.69 14.01
C ALA A 404 29.04 1.62 12.77
N ASN A 405 28.48 1.16 11.65
CA ASN A 405 28.34 1.94 10.42
C ASN A 405 26.90 2.46 10.20
N THR A 406 26.00 2.28 11.16
CA THR A 406 24.67 2.89 11.13
C THR A 406 24.70 4.25 11.80
N GLU A 407 24.24 5.27 11.10
CA GLU A 407 24.18 6.66 11.58
C GLU A 407 22.80 6.99 12.17
N HIS A 408 21.72 6.63 11.47
CA HIS A 408 20.37 6.96 11.87
C HIS A 408 19.63 5.76 12.46
N PHE A 409 19.07 5.96 13.65
CA PHE A 409 18.18 5.00 14.29
C PHE A 409 16.81 5.64 14.54
N PHE A 410 15.75 4.86 14.42
CA PHE A 410 14.37 5.31 14.66
C PHE A 410 13.56 4.28 15.42
N GLU A 411 12.46 4.76 16.01
CA GLU A 411 11.41 3.91 16.57
C GLU A 411 10.04 4.27 15.98
N PRO A 412 9.12 3.29 15.86
CA PRO A 412 7.74 3.57 15.50
C PRO A 412 7.01 4.22 16.68
N ALA A 413 6.09 5.13 16.38
CA ALA A 413 5.23 5.72 17.40
C ALA A 413 4.37 4.67 18.11
N LYS A 414 4.12 4.89 19.40
CA LYS A 414 3.43 3.96 20.30
C LYS A 414 1.92 4.09 20.18
N TYR A 415 1.37 3.78 19.01
CA TYR A 415 -0.08 3.78 18.78
C TYR A 415 -0.80 2.64 19.51
N GLN A 416 -2.07 2.85 19.82
CA GLN A 416 -2.95 1.82 20.36
C GLN A 416 -3.60 1.03 19.22
N ALA A 417 -3.83 -0.26 19.46
CA ALA A 417 -4.66 -1.07 18.56
C ALA A 417 -6.11 -0.59 18.64
N ILE A 418 -6.77 -0.46 17.50
CA ILE A 418 -8.18 -0.05 17.42
C ILE A 418 -8.97 -1.07 16.63
N THR A 419 -10.28 -1.13 16.85
CA THR A 419 -11.21 -1.90 16.03
C THR A 419 -12.23 -0.94 15.44
N SER A 420 -12.41 -0.95 14.12
CA SER A 420 -13.49 -0.20 13.49
C SER A 420 -14.83 -0.81 13.86
N ASN A 421 -15.86 0.02 13.99
CA ASN A 421 -17.24 -0.45 14.05
C ASN A 421 -17.88 -0.06 12.72
N ILE A 422 -18.05 -1.02 11.82
CA ILE A 422 -19.03 -0.88 10.76
C ILE A 422 -20.33 -1.36 11.39
N GLU A 423 -21.18 -0.42 11.81
CA GLU A 423 -22.59 -0.75 11.98
C GLU A 423 -23.02 -1.42 10.67
N ALA A 424 -23.38 -2.70 10.74
CA ALA A 424 -24.03 -3.37 9.62
C ALA A 424 -25.18 -2.45 9.21
N GLY A 425 -25.11 -1.91 8.00
CA GLY A 425 -26.07 -0.93 7.53
C GLY A 425 -27.48 -1.45 7.79
N THR A 426 -28.27 -0.62 8.48
CA THR A 426 -29.73 -0.60 8.49
C THR A 426 -30.40 -1.60 7.53
N ALA A 427 -30.96 -2.68 8.09
CA ALA A 427 -32.15 -3.44 7.66
C ALA A 427 -32.41 -3.79 6.16
N ALA A 428 -31.48 -3.55 5.24
CA ALA A 428 -31.65 -3.84 3.81
C ALA A 428 -30.77 -5.01 3.31
N ASP A 429 -29.81 -5.46 4.13
CA ASP A 429 -28.85 -6.51 3.77
C ASP A 429 -29.36 -7.97 3.97
N GLU A 430 -30.57 -8.16 4.50
CA GLU A 430 -31.19 -9.51 4.64
C GLU A 430 -32.14 -9.89 3.51
N GLY A 431 -32.40 -8.99 2.56
CA GLY A 431 -33.18 -9.32 1.38
C GLY A 431 -32.31 -9.87 0.27
N SER A 432 -32.50 -11.14 -0.12
CA SER A 432 -32.03 -11.77 -1.37
C SER A 432 -30.60 -12.35 -1.43
N LEU A 433 -30.35 -13.39 -0.64
CA LEU A 433 -29.45 -14.48 -1.05
C LEU A 433 -30.20 -15.82 -0.95
N PRO A 434 -30.30 -16.63 -2.02
CA PRO A 434 -30.92 -17.95 -1.93
C PRO A 434 -30.05 -18.86 -1.06
N ALA A 435 -30.62 -19.37 0.02
CA ALA A 435 -30.01 -20.33 0.91
C ALA A 435 -29.57 -21.59 0.13
N LYS A 436 -28.26 -21.73 -0.12
CA LYS A 436 -27.71 -23.02 -0.53
C LYS A 436 -27.66 -23.92 0.70
N LYS A 437 -28.41 -25.04 0.65
CA LYS A 437 -28.44 -26.10 1.67
C LYS A 437 -27.01 -26.50 2.06
N ALA A 438 -26.56 -26.08 3.22
CA ALA A 438 -25.31 -26.55 3.81
C ALA A 438 -25.47 -28.01 4.25
N LYS A 439 -24.54 -28.88 3.82
CA LYS A 439 -24.37 -30.22 4.40
C LYS A 439 -23.99 -30.07 5.88
N LYS A 440 -24.69 -30.78 6.77
CA LYS A 440 -24.40 -30.84 8.21
C LYS A 440 -22.94 -31.26 8.45
N PRO A 441 -22.12 -30.50 9.20
CA PRO A 441 -20.93 -31.03 9.82
C PRO A 441 -21.25 -31.59 11.21
N SER A 442 -20.53 -32.64 11.57
CA SER A 442 -20.58 -33.35 12.84
C SER A 442 -20.22 -32.47 14.04
N SER A 443 -20.85 -32.79 15.16
CA SER A 443 -20.72 -32.18 16.47
C SER A 443 -19.28 -32.01 16.95
N SER A 444 -18.81 -30.77 17.01
CA SER A 444 -17.81 -30.34 18.00
C SER A 444 -18.09 -28.88 18.37
N LYS A 445 -18.17 -28.61 19.68
CA LYS A 445 -18.49 -27.33 20.30
C LYS A 445 -17.68 -26.18 19.68
N ARG A 446 -18.31 -25.33 18.86
CA ARG A 446 -17.84 -23.97 18.60
C ARG A 446 -18.65 -23.02 19.46
N ARG A 447 -17.95 -22.29 20.33
CA ARG A 447 -18.47 -21.10 21.01
C ARG A 447 -19.08 -20.18 19.96
N CYS A 448 -20.33 -19.80 20.19
CA CYS A 448 -21.00 -18.72 19.49
C CYS A 448 -20.38 -17.42 20.01
N ASP A 449 -19.22 -17.05 19.46
CA ASP A 449 -18.73 -15.69 19.62
C ASP A 449 -19.59 -14.84 18.67
N THR A 450 -20.33 -13.90 19.24
CA THR A 450 -20.90 -12.77 18.52
C THR A 450 -19.75 -12.03 17.82
N GLU A 451 -19.46 -12.43 16.58
CA GLU A 451 -18.32 -11.93 15.80
C GLU A 451 -18.46 -10.42 15.62
N THR A 452 -17.63 -9.68 16.34
CA THR A 452 -17.42 -8.25 16.15
C THR A 452 -17.12 -7.98 14.67
N VAL A 453 -18.04 -7.30 13.97
CA VAL A 453 -18.02 -7.03 12.52
C VAL A 453 -16.95 -5.99 12.11
N GLY A 454 -15.97 -5.75 12.98
CA GLY A 454 -14.96 -4.71 12.86
C GLY A 454 -13.62 -5.18 12.31
N LYS A 455 -12.90 -4.29 11.60
CA LYS A 455 -11.50 -4.50 11.23
C LYS A 455 -10.60 -4.10 12.40
N LYS A 456 -9.71 -5.01 12.81
CA LYS A 456 -8.66 -4.71 13.80
C LYS A 456 -7.45 -4.05 13.13
N TYR A 457 -7.10 -2.86 13.59
CA TYR A 457 -5.91 -2.13 13.22
C TYR A 457 -4.86 -2.29 14.32
N ARG A 458 -3.66 -2.75 13.92
CA ARG A 458 -2.54 -2.95 14.85
C ARG A 458 -1.71 -1.66 15.03
N PRO A 459 -0.89 -1.55 16.09
CA PRO A 459 -0.05 -0.36 16.31
C PRO A 459 0.84 0.01 15.12
N GLY A 460 1.36 -0.99 14.39
CA GLY A 460 2.17 -0.77 13.18
C GLY A 460 1.38 -0.45 11.91
N PHE A 461 0.06 -0.21 12.00
CA PHE A 461 -0.79 0.01 10.83
C PHE A 461 -0.31 1.19 9.99
N LEU A 462 -0.01 2.33 10.60
CA LEU A 462 0.33 3.53 9.86
C LEU A 462 1.63 3.36 9.07
N TRP A 463 2.69 2.84 9.69
CA TRP A 463 3.94 2.51 8.98
C TRP A 463 3.68 1.52 7.83
N GLY A 464 2.87 0.49 8.07
CA GLY A 464 2.51 -0.51 7.05
C GLY A 464 1.74 0.11 5.88
N GLN A 465 0.73 0.92 6.17
CA GLN A 465 -0.16 1.53 5.19
C GLN A 465 0.58 2.59 4.35
N MET A 466 1.45 3.40 4.96
CA MET A 466 2.30 4.34 4.21
C MET A 466 3.35 3.61 3.36
N SER A 467 3.89 2.49 3.86
CA SER A 467 4.87 1.68 3.11
C SER A 467 4.22 0.85 1.99
N ALA A 468 2.93 0.55 2.08
CA ALA A 468 2.18 -0.21 1.09
C ALA A 468 1.18 0.68 0.33
N TRP A 469 1.43 1.98 0.24
CA TRP A 469 0.50 2.96 -0.35
C TRP A 469 0.01 2.61 -1.75
N TYR A 470 0.81 1.89 -2.54
CA TYR A 470 0.48 1.48 -3.91
C TYR A 470 -0.46 0.27 -3.99
N LYS A 471 -0.79 -0.37 -2.86
CA LYS A 471 -1.62 -1.57 -2.78
C LYS A 471 -2.69 -1.42 -1.71
N GLN A 472 -3.95 -1.26 -2.11
CA GLN A 472 -5.04 -0.92 -1.20
C GLN A 472 -5.82 -2.13 -0.68
N THR A 473 -5.63 -3.30 -1.28
CA THR A 473 -6.29 -4.57 -0.90
C THR A 473 -5.62 -5.31 0.26
N VAL A 474 -4.55 -4.76 0.85
CA VAL A 474 -3.86 -5.41 1.98
C VAL A 474 -4.70 -5.25 3.25
N ARG A 475 -5.25 -6.37 3.75
CA ARG A 475 -6.08 -6.38 4.97
C ARG A 475 -5.31 -5.91 6.20
N ASP A 476 -4.13 -6.45 6.45
CA ASP A 476 -3.26 -6.05 7.57
C ASP A 476 -1.87 -5.63 7.05
N PRO A 477 -1.69 -4.34 6.70
CA PRO A 477 -0.40 -3.83 6.23
C PRO A 477 0.74 -4.00 7.24
N SER A 478 0.43 -4.10 8.53
CA SER A 478 1.46 -4.24 9.57
C SER A 478 2.09 -5.63 9.61
N ALA A 479 1.38 -6.67 9.15
CA ALA A 479 1.92 -8.02 9.06
C ALA A 479 3.04 -8.12 8.02
N SER A 480 2.86 -7.45 6.88
CA SER A 480 3.83 -7.43 5.77
C SER A 480 5.17 -6.78 6.15
N LEU A 481 5.15 -5.78 7.05
CA LEU A 481 6.38 -5.13 7.54
C LEU A 481 7.40 -6.11 8.14
N SER A 482 6.93 -7.19 8.76
CA SER A 482 7.83 -8.08 9.52
C SER A 482 8.87 -8.78 8.64
N ALA A 483 8.52 -9.13 7.40
CA ALA A 483 9.43 -9.73 6.44
C ALA A 483 10.32 -8.68 5.78
N ASP A 484 9.72 -7.60 5.28
CA ASP A 484 10.42 -6.58 4.49
C ASP A 484 11.52 -5.84 5.27
N ARG A 485 11.40 -5.76 6.61
CA ARG A 485 12.37 -5.08 7.49
C ARG A 485 13.68 -5.84 7.69
N ARG A 486 13.71 -7.15 7.46
CA ARG A 486 14.84 -8.01 7.84
C ARG A 486 16.07 -7.65 7.03
N GLY A 487 17.08 -7.13 7.72
CA GLY A 487 18.36 -6.71 7.15
C GLY A 487 18.28 -5.44 6.30
N THR A 488 17.09 -4.95 5.95
CA THR A 488 16.94 -3.65 5.27
C THR A 488 16.94 -2.50 6.27
N VAL A 489 16.15 -2.58 7.34
CA VAL A 489 16.07 -1.57 8.42
C VAL A 489 16.12 -2.18 9.81
N SER A 490 16.09 -3.51 9.92
CA SER A 490 16.32 -4.24 11.16
C SER A 490 17.65 -4.95 11.04
N LEU A 491 18.63 -4.55 11.83
CA LEU A 491 19.92 -5.23 11.91
C LEU A 491 19.79 -6.61 12.58
N PRO A 492 20.77 -7.52 12.36
CA PRO A 492 20.79 -8.80 13.04
C PRO A 492 20.86 -8.66 14.57
N ASP A 493 20.28 -9.64 15.22
CA ASP A 493 20.25 -9.77 16.68
C ASP A 493 21.63 -10.19 17.20
N PRO A 494 22.26 -9.49 18.16
CA PRO A 494 23.59 -9.83 18.69
C PRO A 494 23.72 -11.30 19.11
N GLU A 495 22.68 -11.86 19.73
CA GLU A 495 22.59 -13.23 20.24
C GLU A 495 22.71 -14.27 19.13
N SER A 496 22.30 -13.94 17.89
CA SER A 496 22.41 -14.88 16.76
C SER A 496 23.85 -15.20 16.37
N CYS A 497 24.78 -14.29 16.67
CA CYS A 497 26.20 -14.45 16.42
C CYS A 497 26.86 -15.53 17.29
N PHE A 498 26.16 -15.98 18.34
CA PHE A 498 26.65 -16.95 19.32
C PHE A 498 25.80 -18.23 19.35
N SER A 499 25.01 -18.48 18.31
CA SER A 499 24.35 -19.78 18.11
C SER A 499 25.36 -20.88 17.84
N ASP A 500 25.01 -22.14 18.09
CA ASP A 500 25.86 -23.30 17.78
C ASP A 500 26.32 -23.30 16.31
N GLU A 501 25.44 -22.88 15.40
CA GLU A 501 25.76 -22.76 13.98
C GLU A 501 26.79 -21.67 13.69
N ALA A 502 26.66 -20.50 14.32
CA ALA A 502 27.64 -19.43 14.17
C ALA A 502 29.00 -19.82 14.78
N LEU A 503 28.99 -20.39 15.99
CA LEU A 503 30.19 -20.76 16.74
C LEU A 503 30.92 -21.99 16.17
N SER A 504 30.21 -22.91 15.51
CA SER A 504 30.81 -24.06 14.81
C SER A 504 31.56 -23.69 13.53
N GLY A 505 31.62 -22.40 13.18
CA GLY A 505 32.33 -21.92 12.00
C GLY A 505 31.55 -22.09 10.69
N LYS A 506 30.25 -22.41 10.74
CA LYS A 506 29.40 -22.42 9.55
C LYS A 506 29.24 -21.02 8.93
N TYR A 507 29.51 -19.95 9.69
CA TYR A 507 29.67 -18.61 9.14
C TYR A 507 31.13 -18.37 8.73
N GLY A 508 31.49 -18.92 7.57
CA GLY A 508 32.84 -18.84 7.03
C GLY A 508 32.96 -17.81 5.91
N THR A 509 34.03 -17.95 5.12
CA THR A 509 34.31 -17.07 3.97
C THR A 509 33.18 -17.06 2.95
N ARG A 510 32.53 -18.21 2.71
CA ARG A 510 31.45 -18.34 1.74
C ARG A 510 30.22 -17.54 2.15
N GLU A 511 29.76 -17.71 3.38
CA GLU A 511 28.59 -17.04 3.94
C GLU A 511 28.82 -15.54 4.05
N ARG A 512 30.03 -15.13 4.46
CA ARG A 512 30.46 -13.74 4.48
C ARG A 512 30.46 -13.10 3.09
N THR A 513 30.99 -13.81 2.08
CA THR A 513 30.97 -13.35 0.68
C THR A 513 29.54 -13.21 0.17
N ALA A 514 28.66 -14.17 0.49
CA ALA A 514 27.25 -14.10 0.12
C ALA A 514 26.55 -12.89 0.77
N LEU A 515 26.86 -12.60 2.04
CA LEU A 515 26.34 -11.43 2.74
C LEU A 515 26.79 -10.12 2.07
N ILE A 516 28.09 -9.98 1.82
CA ILE A 516 28.66 -8.79 1.16
C ILE A 516 28.01 -8.60 -0.22
N ASN A 517 27.95 -9.67 -1.03
CA ASN A 517 27.30 -9.62 -2.33
C ASN A 517 25.83 -9.17 -2.24
N HIS A 518 25.08 -9.64 -1.23
CA HIS A 518 23.69 -9.25 -1.01
C HIS A 518 23.57 -7.75 -0.68
N ILE A 519 24.43 -7.22 0.20
CA ILE A 519 24.44 -5.81 0.58
C ILE A 519 24.84 -4.92 -0.60
N GLU A 520 25.86 -5.30 -1.37
CA GLU A 520 26.37 -4.50 -2.48
C GLU A 520 25.40 -4.44 -3.67
N HIS A 521 24.78 -5.58 -4.03
CA HIS A 521 24.00 -5.68 -5.26
C HIS A 521 22.49 -5.55 -5.03
N THR A 522 22.01 -5.88 -3.82
CA THR A 522 20.58 -5.87 -3.48
C THR A 522 20.30 -5.28 -2.09
N PRO A 523 20.80 -4.06 -1.77
CA PRO A 523 20.71 -3.48 -0.42
C PRO A 523 19.27 -3.25 0.07
N ALA A 524 18.33 -3.09 -0.87
CA ALA A 524 16.92 -2.86 -0.58
C ALA A 524 16.10 -4.14 -0.39
N MET A 525 16.68 -5.32 -0.63
CA MET A 525 15.99 -6.60 -0.52
C MET A 525 16.13 -7.18 0.88
N MET A 526 15.05 -7.83 1.36
CA MET A 526 15.11 -8.56 2.62
C MET A 526 16.21 -9.63 2.58
N TRP A 527 16.87 -9.84 3.71
CA TRP A 527 17.92 -10.85 3.79
C TRP A 527 17.36 -12.27 3.68
N PRO A 528 18.13 -13.22 3.10
CA PRO A 528 17.68 -14.61 2.94
C PRO A 528 17.31 -15.27 4.29
N LEU A 529 16.23 -16.06 4.28
CA LEU A 529 15.73 -16.73 5.48
C LEU A 529 16.62 -17.89 5.96
N GLN A 530 17.39 -18.49 5.05
CA GLN A 530 18.30 -19.60 5.34
C GLN A 530 19.69 -19.08 5.72
N THR A 531 19.76 -18.28 6.79
CA THR A 531 21.02 -17.74 7.32
C THR A 531 21.06 -17.90 8.84
N ILE A 532 22.25 -17.73 9.44
CA ILE A 532 22.41 -17.74 10.91
C ILE A 532 21.74 -16.54 11.60
N TRP A 533 21.34 -15.53 10.85
CA TRP A 533 20.90 -14.24 11.39
C TRP A 533 19.46 -14.30 11.91
N SER A 534 19.30 -14.02 13.20
CA SER A 534 18.00 -13.69 13.80
C SER A 534 17.76 -12.18 13.67
N PHE A 535 16.50 -11.78 13.60
CA PHE A 535 16.07 -10.38 13.60
C PHE A 535 15.11 -10.09 14.76
N LYS A 536 15.32 -10.76 15.90
CA LYS A 536 14.62 -10.41 17.14
C LYS A 536 15.03 -8.99 17.53
N ASN A 537 14.04 -8.17 17.81
CA ASN A 537 14.25 -6.76 18.15
C ASN A 537 13.38 -6.41 19.37
N PRO A 538 13.91 -6.63 20.59
CA PRO A 538 13.20 -6.32 21.82
C PRO A 538 13.08 -4.82 22.07
N SER A 539 14.09 -4.01 21.68
CA SER A 539 14.10 -2.55 21.85
C SER A 539 13.13 -1.82 20.92
N LYS A 540 12.71 -2.46 19.82
CA LYS A 540 11.91 -1.85 18.75
C LYS A 540 12.61 -0.64 18.10
N VAL A 541 13.94 -0.62 18.13
CA VAL A 541 14.77 0.37 17.45
C VAL A 541 15.23 -0.20 16.11
N TYR A 542 15.11 0.59 15.05
CA TYR A 542 15.42 0.20 13.67
C TYR A 542 16.46 1.17 13.11
N GLY A 543 17.26 0.72 12.17
CA GLY A 543 18.37 1.44 11.55
C GLY A 543 19.18 0.48 10.70
N SER A 544 19.92 1.00 9.72
CA SER A 544 20.93 0.23 8.97
C SER A 544 21.78 1.17 8.11
N PRO A 545 22.98 0.74 7.67
CA PRO A 545 23.77 1.50 6.71
C PRO A 545 23.03 1.71 5.37
N MET A 546 22.27 0.70 4.94
CA MET A 546 21.45 0.77 3.72
C MET A 546 20.37 1.85 3.83
N LEU A 547 19.76 1.99 5.01
CA LEU A 547 18.76 3.03 5.25
C LEU A 547 19.39 4.42 5.27
N ASP A 548 20.58 4.57 5.83
CA ASP A 548 21.32 5.85 5.83
C ASP A 548 21.57 6.33 4.40
N VAL A 549 22.00 5.43 3.50
CA VAL A 549 22.15 5.73 2.07
C VAL A 549 20.82 6.14 1.44
N ALA A 550 19.73 5.45 1.76
CA ALA A 550 18.41 5.78 1.24
C ALA A 550 17.90 7.14 1.74
N ILE A 551 18.16 7.50 3.00
CA ILE A 551 17.83 8.82 3.59
C ILE A 551 18.61 9.93 2.89
N ARG A 552 19.94 9.77 2.74
CA ARG A 552 20.81 10.72 2.02
C ARG A 552 20.31 10.96 0.60
N ARG A 553 20.00 9.90 -0.15
CA ARG A 553 19.45 10.01 -1.50
C ARG A 553 18.07 10.70 -1.52
N MET A 554 17.23 10.49 -0.50
CA MET A 554 15.94 11.16 -0.40
C MET A 554 16.05 12.66 -0.17
N ARG A 555 17.08 13.10 0.59
CA ARG A 555 17.43 14.50 0.84
C ARG A 555 18.16 15.17 -0.33
N GLY A 556 18.70 14.38 -1.25
CA GLY A 556 19.44 14.89 -2.41
C GLY A 556 20.94 15.06 -2.15
N ASP A 557 21.46 14.43 -1.09
CA ASP A 557 22.89 14.47 -0.78
C ASP A 557 23.69 13.73 -1.87
N SER A 558 24.72 14.38 -2.39
CA SER A 558 25.59 13.86 -3.47
C SER A 558 26.63 12.83 -2.99
N ASP A 559 26.64 12.46 -1.70
CA ASP A 559 27.67 11.58 -1.13
C ASP A 559 27.47 10.12 -1.57
N HIS A 560 28.39 9.62 -2.40
CA HIS A 560 28.39 8.29 -3.02
C HIS A 560 28.85 7.15 -2.09
N ARG A 561 28.96 7.36 -0.77
CA ARG A 561 29.30 6.27 0.15
C ARG A 561 28.33 5.10 -0.01
N LYS A 562 28.86 3.98 -0.48
CA LYS A 562 28.15 2.69 -0.57
C LYS A 562 27.79 2.21 0.85
N PRO A 563 26.67 1.47 0.99
CA PRO A 563 26.24 0.90 2.28
C PRO A 563 27.30 0.04 2.96
#